data_AF-A0A9W8WGS2-F1
#
_entry.id   AF-A0A9W8WGS2-F1
#
_cell.length_a   1.000
_cell.length_b   1.000
_cell.length_c   1.000
_cell.angle_alpha   90.00
_cell.angle_beta   90.00
_cell.angle_gamma   90.00
#
_symmetry.space_group_name_H-M   'P 1'
#
loop_
_entity.id
_entity.type
_entity.pdbx_description
1 polymer ?
#
loop_
_entity_poly.entity_id
_entity_poly.type
_entity_poly.pdbx_seq_one_letter_code
_entity_poly.pdbx_strand_id
1 'polypeptide(L)'
;MDDKDVSSWDPAEWARKEELRRAWWLVWELDLFGSCMSRRPTMIDRRRMSVHLPVSDEAWFSERPVASKPLRTDPGKAWTTLAGCSNQDARAWFLVANYLMTLPMDIAQGGKPVSRAESQVLANAIACYALALPSHLRLPSPSFRFDQSTFAQSNWIVAIHIMILTARAEVKALHDGAANELDACVLDWKFRGRELSRIIHHWEPDYISLCQPFVACQLVPTYPRLSRSARTIANSADDLDPADESYQDILMLTLARQAEVWKLGSVLLRESELFITLEQSGRKLTDTLLT
;
A
#
# COMPACT_ATOMS: atom_id res chain seq x y z
N MET A 1 -1.12 -17.01 -23.32
CA MET A 1 -1.59 -18.40 -23.32
C MET A 1 -3.09 -18.28 -23.21
N ASP A 2 -3.72 -18.07 -24.37
CA ASP A 2 -5.18 -17.97 -24.50
C ASP A 2 -5.81 -19.30 -24.10
N ASP A 3 -6.90 -19.26 -23.33
CA ASP A 3 -8.05 -20.18 -23.24
C ASP A 3 -7.86 -21.66 -23.66
N LYS A 4 -6.67 -22.23 -23.50
CA LYS A 4 -6.47 -23.67 -23.54
C LYS A 4 -7.03 -24.21 -22.23
N ASP A 5 -7.88 -25.21 -22.35
CA ASP A 5 -8.39 -25.96 -21.21
C ASP A 5 -7.22 -26.29 -20.27
N VAL A 6 -7.33 -25.86 -19.03
CA VAL A 6 -6.29 -25.98 -17.99
C VAL A 6 -5.89 -27.46 -17.83
N SER A 7 -6.79 -28.38 -18.18
CA SER A 7 -6.59 -29.82 -18.24
C SER A 7 -5.49 -30.29 -19.21
N SER A 8 -5.12 -29.46 -20.19
CA SER A 8 -4.14 -29.81 -21.23
C SER A 8 -2.71 -29.38 -20.89
N TRP A 9 -2.48 -28.78 -19.72
CA TRP A 9 -1.17 -28.27 -19.34
C TRP A 9 -0.31 -29.37 -18.71
N ASP A 10 0.95 -29.46 -19.11
CA ASP A 10 1.93 -30.25 -18.39
C ASP A 10 2.19 -29.61 -17.00
N PRO A 11 1.90 -30.31 -15.89
CA PRO A 11 2.06 -29.78 -14.52
C PRO A 11 3.45 -29.21 -14.23
N ALA A 12 4.50 -29.93 -14.63
CA ALA A 12 5.88 -29.54 -14.36
C ALA A 12 6.29 -28.31 -15.19
N GLU A 13 5.94 -28.28 -16.48
CA GLU A 13 6.19 -27.10 -17.32
C GLU A 13 5.39 -25.88 -16.82
N TRP A 14 4.15 -26.08 -16.37
CA TRP A 14 3.34 -25.02 -15.79
C TRP A 14 3.97 -24.46 -14.51
N ALA A 15 4.41 -25.32 -13.59
CA ALA A 15 5.01 -24.90 -12.33
C ALA A 15 6.30 -24.10 -12.55
N ARG A 16 7.13 -24.52 -13.53
CA ARG A 16 8.32 -23.76 -13.95
C ARG A 16 7.97 -22.41 -14.55
N LYS A 17 6.88 -22.31 -15.33
CA LYS A 17 6.38 -21.03 -15.85
C LYS A 17 5.82 -20.13 -14.75
N GLU A 18 5.19 -20.71 -13.73
CA GLU A 18 4.71 -19.98 -12.56
C GLU A 18 5.87 -19.41 -11.74
N GLU A 19 6.97 -20.15 -11.59
CA GLU A 19 8.20 -19.65 -10.96
C GLU A 19 8.76 -18.42 -11.71
N LEU A 20 8.86 -18.50 -13.04
CA LEU A 20 9.29 -17.35 -13.87
C LEU A 20 8.33 -16.16 -13.78
N ARG A 21 7.02 -16.42 -13.70
CA ARG A 21 5.98 -15.40 -13.53
C ARG A 21 6.16 -14.67 -12.20
N ARG A 22 6.42 -15.40 -11.12
CA ARG A 22 6.68 -14.84 -9.79
C ARG A 22 7.95 -14.00 -9.77
N ALA A 23 9.03 -14.50 -10.36
CA ALA A 23 10.28 -13.75 -10.52
C ALA A 23 10.05 -12.44 -11.30
N TRP A 24 9.26 -12.47 -12.37
CA TRP A 24 8.91 -11.28 -13.13
C TRP A 24 8.17 -10.23 -12.28
N TRP A 25 7.19 -10.66 -11.47
CA TRP A 25 6.45 -9.74 -10.58
C TRP A 25 7.32 -9.13 -9.49
N LEU A 26 8.31 -9.86 -8.96
CA LEU A 26 9.27 -9.31 -8.02
C LEU A 26 10.12 -8.19 -8.65
N VAL A 27 10.57 -8.39 -9.89
CA VAL A 27 11.30 -7.35 -10.65
C VAL A 27 10.40 -6.14 -10.90
N TRP A 28 9.13 -6.37 -11.25
CA TRP A 28 8.16 -5.28 -11.44
C TRP A 28 7.93 -4.47 -10.17
N GLU A 29 7.78 -5.10 -9.02
CA GLU A 29 7.63 -4.39 -7.74
C GLU A 29 8.87 -3.60 -7.37
N LEU A 30 10.07 -4.13 -7.66
CA LEU A 30 11.32 -3.42 -7.40
C LEU A 30 11.46 -2.17 -8.27
N ASP A 31 11.15 -2.27 -9.57
CA ASP A 31 11.11 -1.13 -10.48
C ASP A 31 10.08 -0.09 -10.03
N LEU A 32 8.87 -0.56 -9.68
CA LEU A 32 7.79 0.28 -9.17
C LEU A 32 8.22 1.02 -7.90
N PHE A 33 8.78 0.29 -6.92
CA PHE A 33 9.25 0.85 -5.67
C PHE A 33 10.33 1.91 -5.88
N GLY A 34 11.38 1.58 -6.63
CA GLY A 34 12.48 2.51 -6.89
C GLY A 34 12.01 3.79 -7.59
N SER A 35 11.06 3.65 -8.51
CA SER A 35 10.47 4.76 -9.26
C SER A 35 9.60 5.66 -8.39
N CYS A 36 8.74 5.07 -7.53
CA CYS A 36 7.94 5.82 -6.57
C CYS A 36 8.82 6.60 -5.59
N MET A 37 9.82 5.95 -4.98
CA MET A 37 10.71 6.58 -4.00
C MET A 37 11.58 7.69 -4.62
N SER A 38 12.01 7.53 -5.88
CA SER A 38 12.83 8.53 -6.57
C SER A 38 12.03 9.58 -7.33
N ARG A 39 10.69 9.47 -7.35
CA ARG A 39 9.77 10.28 -8.18
C ARG A 39 10.17 10.30 -9.65
N ARG A 40 10.47 9.12 -10.19
CA ARG A 40 10.85 8.91 -11.59
C ARG A 40 9.85 8.00 -12.29
N PRO A 41 9.75 8.07 -13.63
CA PRO A 41 8.97 7.10 -14.40
C PRO A 41 9.50 5.67 -14.19
N THR A 42 8.59 4.70 -14.18
CA THR A 42 8.95 3.27 -14.16
C THR A 42 9.70 2.86 -15.41
N MET A 43 10.73 2.03 -15.25
CA MET A 43 11.48 1.47 -16.37
C MET A 43 10.61 0.50 -17.20
N ILE A 44 9.72 -0.24 -16.53
CA ILE A 44 8.79 -1.17 -17.18
C ILE A 44 7.55 -0.42 -17.65
N ASP A 45 7.32 -0.43 -18.96
CA ASP A 45 6.06 0.05 -19.54
C ASP A 45 4.92 -0.94 -19.25
N ARG A 46 4.09 -0.59 -18.27
CA ARG A 46 2.94 -1.39 -17.83
C ARG A 46 1.94 -1.64 -18.95
N ARG A 47 1.84 -0.75 -19.95
CA ARG A 47 0.90 -0.90 -21.09
C ARG A 47 1.29 -2.03 -22.04
N ARG A 48 2.56 -2.44 -22.02
CA ARG A 48 3.11 -3.51 -22.86
C ARG A 48 3.25 -4.83 -22.14
N MET A 49 2.88 -4.89 -20.86
CA MET A 49 2.94 -6.10 -20.05
C MET A 49 1.75 -7.01 -20.35
N SER A 50 2.05 -8.30 -20.59
CA SER A 50 1.06 -9.37 -20.74
C SER A 50 1.28 -10.55 -19.78
N VAL A 51 2.04 -10.32 -18.71
CA VAL A 51 2.36 -11.33 -17.69
C VAL A 51 1.15 -11.54 -16.79
N HIS A 52 0.77 -12.81 -16.61
CA HIS A 52 -0.37 -13.17 -15.78
C HIS A 52 -0.05 -12.96 -14.30
N LEU A 53 -1.06 -12.68 -13.48
CA LEU A 53 -0.88 -12.60 -12.03
C LEU A 53 -0.47 -13.96 -11.45
N PRO A 54 0.37 -13.99 -10.41
CA PRO A 54 0.76 -15.24 -9.75
C PRO A 54 -0.46 -15.90 -9.11
N VAL A 55 -0.43 -17.23 -8.98
CA VAL A 55 -1.47 -18.01 -8.29
C VAL A 55 -1.01 -18.35 -6.87
N SER A 56 -1.82 -19.07 -6.10
CA SER A 56 -1.46 -19.43 -4.71
C SER A 56 -0.21 -20.32 -4.63
N ASP A 57 0.53 -20.20 -3.53
CA ASP A 57 1.69 -21.06 -3.22
C ASP A 57 1.31 -22.54 -3.20
N GLU A 58 0.13 -22.85 -2.64
CA GLU A 58 -0.40 -24.21 -2.59
C GLU A 58 -0.56 -24.81 -4.00
N ALA A 59 -1.11 -24.04 -4.95
CA ALA A 59 -1.27 -24.50 -6.33
C ALA A 59 0.08 -24.65 -7.03
N TRP A 60 1.00 -23.70 -6.81
CA TRP A 60 2.34 -23.73 -7.40
C TRP A 60 3.17 -24.93 -6.90
N PHE A 61 3.30 -25.11 -5.58
CA PHE A 61 4.08 -26.20 -5.00
C PHE A 61 3.47 -27.58 -5.24
N SER A 62 2.15 -27.66 -5.41
CA SER A 62 1.47 -28.92 -5.75
C SER A 62 1.39 -29.18 -7.26
N GLU A 63 2.08 -28.38 -8.08
CA GLU A 63 2.04 -28.44 -9.55
C GLU A 63 0.61 -28.53 -10.10
N ARG A 64 -0.30 -27.74 -9.54
CA ARG A 64 -1.72 -27.73 -9.91
C ARG A 64 -2.00 -26.51 -10.80
N PRO A 65 -2.09 -26.70 -12.13
CA PRO A 65 -2.56 -25.69 -13.06
C PRO A 65 -3.77 -24.90 -12.57
N VAL A 66 -3.61 -23.57 -12.47
CA VAL A 66 -4.71 -22.63 -12.20
C VAL A 66 -4.67 -21.52 -13.24
N ALA A 67 -5.83 -21.23 -13.83
CA ALA A 67 -5.99 -20.11 -14.74
C ALA A 67 -5.87 -18.78 -13.97
N SER A 68 -5.19 -17.82 -14.58
CA SER A 68 -4.98 -16.48 -14.06
C SER A 68 -5.16 -15.47 -15.19
N LYS A 69 -5.07 -14.17 -14.90
CA LYS A 69 -5.24 -13.09 -15.88
C LYS A 69 -4.08 -12.09 -15.79
N PRO A 70 -3.67 -11.46 -16.90
CA PRO A 70 -2.76 -10.32 -16.84
C PRO A 70 -3.43 -9.13 -16.14
N LEU A 71 -2.62 -8.32 -15.46
CA LEU A 71 -3.10 -7.11 -14.80
C LEU A 71 -3.65 -6.12 -15.84
N ARG A 72 -4.90 -5.68 -15.65
CA ARG A 72 -5.48 -4.62 -16.47
C ARG A 72 -4.88 -3.28 -16.06
N THR A 73 -4.30 -2.59 -17.04
CA THR A 73 -3.64 -1.29 -16.81
C THR A 73 -4.52 -0.08 -17.11
N ASP A 74 -5.78 -0.29 -17.53
CA ASP A 74 -6.78 0.79 -17.55
C ASP A 74 -7.09 1.22 -16.09
N PRO A 75 -6.79 2.47 -15.69
CA PRO A 75 -6.99 2.96 -14.33
C PRO A 75 -8.41 2.73 -13.78
N GLY A 76 -9.44 2.92 -14.60
CA GLY A 76 -10.83 2.78 -14.18
C GLY A 76 -11.32 1.33 -14.12
N LYS A 77 -10.55 0.39 -14.68
CA LYS A 77 -10.93 -1.02 -14.80
C LYS A 77 -9.94 -1.99 -14.17
N ALA A 78 -8.84 -1.52 -13.60
CA ALA A 78 -7.83 -2.36 -12.96
C ALA A 78 -8.42 -3.29 -11.89
N TRP A 79 -9.41 -2.80 -11.13
CA TRP A 79 -10.13 -3.58 -10.11
C TRP A 79 -10.87 -4.82 -10.67
N THR A 80 -11.22 -4.82 -11.97
CA THR A 80 -11.91 -5.94 -12.60
C THR A 80 -10.99 -7.11 -12.95
N THR A 81 -9.66 -6.96 -12.78
CA THR A 81 -8.66 -7.96 -13.21
C THR A 81 -8.96 -9.35 -12.66
N LEU A 82 -9.24 -9.45 -11.36
CA LEU A 82 -9.51 -10.72 -10.68
C LEU A 82 -11.00 -10.95 -10.44
N ALA A 83 -11.88 -9.98 -10.75
CA ALA A 83 -13.31 -10.17 -10.60
C ALA A 83 -13.80 -11.33 -11.48
N GLY A 84 -14.38 -12.36 -10.85
CA GLY A 84 -14.83 -13.59 -11.53
C GLY A 84 -13.71 -14.45 -12.11
N CYS A 85 -12.44 -14.23 -11.74
CA CYS A 85 -11.35 -15.14 -12.08
C CYS A 85 -11.31 -16.33 -11.11
N SER A 86 -10.84 -17.50 -11.57
CA SER A 86 -10.55 -18.63 -10.67
C SER A 86 -9.42 -18.33 -9.69
N ASN A 87 -8.47 -17.49 -10.09
CA ASN A 87 -7.43 -17.00 -9.21
C ASN A 87 -8.00 -15.91 -8.29
N GLN A 88 -8.07 -16.21 -6.99
CA GLN A 88 -8.47 -15.27 -5.93
C GLN A 88 -7.37 -15.14 -4.87
N ASP A 89 -6.12 -15.41 -5.23
CA ASP A 89 -5.01 -15.42 -4.29
C ASP A 89 -4.70 -14.02 -3.74
N ALA A 90 -4.32 -13.95 -2.46
CA ALA A 90 -4.03 -12.70 -1.76
C ALA A 90 -2.85 -11.94 -2.39
N ARG A 91 -1.82 -12.66 -2.89
CA ARG A 91 -0.69 -12.05 -3.60
C ARG A 91 -1.13 -11.38 -4.89
N ALA A 92 -2.02 -12.04 -5.64
CA ALA A 92 -2.55 -11.50 -6.89
C ALA A 92 -3.36 -10.22 -6.64
N TRP A 93 -4.22 -10.22 -5.63
CA TRP A 93 -4.99 -9.04 -5.22
C TRP A 93 -4.07 -7.91 -4.72
N PHE A 94 -3.03 -8.24 -3.94
CA PHE A 94 -2.02 -7.26 -3.54
C PHE A 94 -1.37 -6.56 -4.73
N LEU A 95 -0.99 -7.27 -5.80
CA LEU A 95 -0.39 -6.64 -6.98
C LEU A 95 -1.33 -5.65 -7.67
N VAL A 96 -2.64 -5.95 -7.68
CA VAL A 96 -3.65 -5.01 -8.18
C VAL A 96 -3.75 -3.77 -7.26
N ALA A 97 -3.74 -3.96 -5.94
CA ALA A 97 -3.73 -2.85 -4.97
C ALA A 97 -2.47 -1.98 -5.09
N ASN A 98 -1.30 -2.61 -5.23
CA ASN A 98 -0.03 -1.94 -5.41
C ASN A 98 -0.03 -1.10 -6.69
N TYR A 99 -0.57 -1.63 -7.79
CA TYR A 99 -0.77 -0.86 -9.02
C TYR A 99 -1.72 0.34 -8.81
N LEU A 100 -2.88 0.13 -8.18
CA LEU A 100 -3.84 1.21 -7.92
C LEU A 100 -3.23 2.34 -7.06
N MET A 101 -2.40 1.99 -6.08
CA MET A 101 -1.67 2.94 -5.23
C MET A 101 -0.70 3.82 -6.04
N THR A 102 -0.18 3.32 -7.16
CA THR A 102 0.78 4.07 -7.99
C THR A 102 0.15 5.03 -8.98
N LEU A 103 -1.12 4.81 -9.35
CA LEU A 103 -1.80 5.64 -10.34
C LEU A 103 -1.87 7.13 -9.94
N PRO A 104 -2.18 7.49 -8.68
CA PRO A 104 -2.15 8.89 -8.27
C PRO A 104 -0.76 9.54 -8.43
N MET A 105 0.30 8.80 -8.08
CA MET A 105 1.68 9.30 -8.21
C MET A 105 2.07 9.52 -9.66
N ASP A 106 1.73 8.58 -10.56
CA ASP A 106 2.00 8.71 -11.99
C ASP A 106 1.28 9.93 -12.58
N ILE A 107 0.03 10.18 -12.17
CA ILE A 107 -0.74 11.36 -12.58
C ILE A 107 -0.08 12.65 -12.06
N ALA A 108 0.31 12.69 -10.78
CA ALA A 108 0.98 13.85 -10.19
C ALA A 108 2.30 14.20 -10.91
N GLN A 109 3.04 13.18 -11.36
CA GLN A 109 4.30 13.36 -12.10
C GLN A 109 4.11 13.78 -13.55
N GLY A 110 2.91 13.57 -14.13
CA GLY A 110 2.62 13.86 -15.54
C GLY A 110 2.64 15.35 -15.92
N GLY A 111 2.76 16.26 -14.95
CA GLY A 111 2.92 17.71 -15.16
C GLY A 111 1.69 18.43 -15.73
N LYS A 112 0.59 17.71 -15.97
CA LYS A 112 -0.68 18.28 -16.43
C LYS A 112 -1.62 18.51 -15.24
N PRO A 113 -2.45 19.56 -15.27
CA PRO A 113 -3.52 19.72 -14.29
C PRO A 113 -4.41 18.48 -14.29
N VAL A 114 -4.58 17.87 -13.12
CA VAL A 114 -5.41 16.69 -12.95
C VAL A 114 -6.88 17.10 -13.07
N SER A 115 -7.62 16.48 -13.99
CA SER A 115 -9.05 16.77 -14.07
C SER A 115 -9.79 16.15 -12.89
N ARG A 116 -10.82 16.84 -12.39
CA ARG A 116 -11.71 16.29 -11.35
C ARG A 116 -12.31 14.94 -11.76
N ALA A 117 -12.56 14.76 -13.05
CA ALA A 117 -13.07 13.50 -13.60
C ALA A 117 -12.06 12.36 -13.46
N GLU A 118 -10.78 12.58 -13.78
CA GLU A 118 -9.72 11.57 -13.62
C GLU A 118 -9.53 11.14 -12.16
N SER A 119 -9.47 12.10 -11.23
CA SER A 119 -9.40 11.82 -9.79
C SER A 119 -10.63 11.02 -9.32
N GLN A 120 -11.85 11.38 -9.77
CA GLN A 120 -13.05 10.64 -9.42
C GLN A 120 -13.07 9.22 -10.00
N VAL A 121 -12.54 9.01 -11.21
CA VAL A 121 -12.40 7.67 -11.81
C VAL A 121 -11.50 6.80 -10.94
N LEU A 122 -10.37 7.33 -10.46
CA LEU A 122 -9.49 6.61 -9.54
C LEU A 122 -10.17 6.31 -8.19
N ALA A 123 -10.84 7.30 -7.60
CA ALA A 123 -11.57 7.12 -6.35
C ALA A 123 -12.60 6.00 -6.46
N ASN A 124 -13.37 5.98 -7.55
CA ASN A 124 -14.35 4.95 -7.84
C ASN A 124 -13.69 3.59 -8.09
N ALA A 125 -12.56 3.54 -8.80
CA ALA A 125 -11.83 2.29 -9.04
C ALA A 125 -11.35 1.66 -7.72
N ILE A 126 -10.87 2.46 -6.77
CA ILE A 126 -10.46 2.00 -5.43
C ILE A 126 -11.67 1.53 -4.62
N ALA A 127 -12.81 2.22 -4.72
CA ALA A 127 -14.05 1.78 -4.08
C ALA A 127 -14.56 0.45 -4.67
N CYS A 128 -14.58 0.32 -5.99
CA CYS A 128 -14.94 -0.91 -6.68
C CYS A 128 -13.98 -2.05 -6.34
N TYR A 129 -12.68 -1.78 -6.22
CA TYR A 129 -11.71 -2.77 -5.74
C TYR A 129 -12.10 -3.31 -4.37
N ALA A 130 -12.38 -2.43 -3.40
CA ALA A 130 -12.77 -2.86 -2.05
C ALA A 130 -14.08 -3.66 -2.04
N LEU A 131 -15.04 -3.33 -2.91
CA LEU A 131 -16.30 -4.06 -3.06
C LEU A 131 -16.12 -5.42 -3.75
N ALA A 132 -15.21 -5.51 -4.72
CA ALA A 132 -14.91 -6.73 -5.46
C ALA A 132 -14.01 -7.70 -4.68
N LEU A 133 -13.27 -7.20 -3.68
CA LEU A 133 -12.36 -8.01 -2.87
C LEU A 133 -13.14 -9.15 -2.20
N PRO A 134 -12.71 -10.42 -2.34
CA PRO A 134 -13.35 -11.57 -1.70
C PRO A 134 -13.47 -11.42 -0.18
N SER A 135 -14.53 -11.97 0.42
CA SER A 135 -14.80 -11.85 1.86
C SER A 135 -13.66 -12.36 2.74
N HIS A 136 -12.99 -13.44 2.33
CA HIS A 136 -11.86 -14.02 3.07
C HIS A 136 -10.59 -13.16 3.02
N LEU A 137 -10.52 -12.14 2.15
CA LEU A 137 -9.42 -11.17 2.08
C LEU A 137 -9.77 -9.82 2.74
N ARG A 138 -10.96 -9.68 3.35
CA ARG A 138 -11.40 -8.45 4.02
C ARG A 138 -10.98 -8.43 5.49
N LEU A 139 -10.74 -7.23 6.00
CA LEU A 139 -10.52 -6.96 7.43
C LEU A 139 -11.59 -6.00 7.96
N PRO A 140 -12.13 -6.22 9.18
CA PRO A 140 -12.11 -7.48 9.91
C PRO A 140 -12.95 -8.55 9.18
N SER A 141 -12.55 -9.82 9.28
CA SER A 141 -13.40 -10.95 8.87
C SER A 141 -13.43 -11.98 10.00
N PRO A 142 -14.60 -12.55 10.34
CA PRO A 142 -14.69 -13.59 11.36
C PRO A 142 -13.91 -14.86 11.00
N SER A 143 -13.61 -15.06 9.71
CA SER A 143 -12.78 -16.18 9.24
C SER A 143 -11.30 -15.85 9.14
N PHE A 144 -10.90 -14.58 9.38
CA PHE A 144 -9.51 -14.18 9.32
C PHE A 144 -8.75 -14.79 10.51
N ARG A 145 -7.70 -15.54 10.19
CA ARG A 145 -6.78 -16.13 11.16
C ARG A 145 -5.38 -15.72 10.79
N PHE A 146 -4.59 -15.38 11.79
CA PHE A 146 -3.18 -15.05 11.61
C PHE A 146 -2.38 -15.94 12.55
N ASP A 147 -1.86 -17.03 12.00
CA ASP A 147 -1.06 -18.02 12.73
C ASP A 147 0.04 -18.61 11.84
N GLN A 148 0.83 -19.53 12.39
CA GLN A 148 1.95 -20.18 11.69
C GLN A 148 1.57 -20.86 10.37
N SER A 149 0.30 -21.25 10.19
CA SER A 149 -0.16 -21.91 8.96
C SER A 149 -0.65 -20.92 7.90
N THR A 150 -1.00 -19.70 8.32
CA THR A 150 -1.67 -18.70 7.47
C THR A 150 -0.86 -17.43 7.27
N PHE A 151 0.25 -17.25 8.01
CA PHE A 151 1.01 -15.99 8.07
C PHE A 151 1.37 -15.40 6.70
N ALA A 152 1.77 -16.24 5.74
CA ALA A 152 2.17 -15.77 4.41
C ALA A 152 0.99 -15.11 3.67
N GLN A 153 -0.19 -15.77 3.68
CA GLN A 153 -1.40 -15.22 3.08
C GLN A 153 -1.92 -14.01 3.87
N SER A 154 -1.92 -14.09 5.20
CA SER A 154 -2.39 -13.03 6.09
C SER A 154 -1.55 -11.75 5.98
N ASN A 155 -0.23 -11.88 5.77
CA ASN A 155 0.64 -10.75 5.44
C ASN A 155 0.21 -10.05 4.15
N TRP A 156 -0.14 -10.79 3.09
CA TRP A 156 -0.66 -10.18 1.85
C TRP A 156 -2.01 -9.49 2.07
N ILE A 157 -2.89 -10.07 2.90
CA ILE A 157 -4.17 -9.45 3.26
C ILE A 157 -3.93 -8.10 3.94
N VAL A 158 -3.10 -8.06 4.98
CA VAL A 158 -2.77 -6.81 5.67
C VAL A 158 -2.16 -5.79 4.69
N ALA A 159 -1.23 -6.24 3.84
CA ALA A 159 -0.61 -5.41 2.83
C ALA A 159 -1.61 -4.84 1.80
N ILE A 160 -2.63 -5.60 1.38
CA ILE A 160 -3.72 -5.10 0.52
C ILE A 160 -4.40 -3.90 1.17
N HIS A 161 -4.78 -4.02 2.44
CA HIS A 161 -5.51 -2.95 3.15
C HIS A 161 -4.65 -1.71 3.34
N ILE A 162 -3.36 -1.88 3.65
CA ILE A 162 -2.40 -0.76 3.73
C ILE A 162 -2.27 -0.06 2.37
N MET A 163 -2.07 -0.82 1.27
CA MET A 163 -1.92 -0.25 -0.07
C MET A 163 -3.17 0.51 -0.53
N ILE A 164 -4.36 -0.04 -0.26
CA ILE A 164 -5.62 0.62 -0.60
C ILE A 164 -5.88 1.86 0.25
N LEU A 165 -5.53 1.84 1.54
CA LEU A 165 -5.61 3.03 2.39
C LEU A 165 -4.69 4.13 1.87
N THR A 166 -3.44 3.81 1.53
CA THR A 166 -2.52 4.76 0.88
C THR A 166 -3.11 5.28 -0.42
N ALA A 167 -3.60 4.40 -1.30
CA ALA A 167 -4.18 4.81 -2.58
C ALA A 167 -5.31 5.84 -2.41
N ARG A 168 -6.17 5.66 -1.39
CA ARG A 168 -7.24 6.62 -1.08
C ARG A 168 -6.70 7.97 -0.64
N ALA A 169 -5.70 7.98 0.25
CA ALA A 169 -5.06 9.21 0.72
C ALA A 169 -4.42 9.98 -0.46
N GLU A 170 -3.71 9.28 -1.35
CA GLU A 170 -3.08 9.89 -2.52
C GLU A 170 -4.10 10.45 -3.53
N VAL A 171 -5.20 9.73 -3.81
CA VAL A 171 -6.28 10.26 -4.69
C VAL A 171 -6.93 11.49 -4.07
N LYS A 172 -7.11 11.51 -2.75
CA LYS A 172 -7.66 12.67 -2.05
C LYS A 172 -6.68 13.86 -2.12
N ALA A 173 -5.38 13.63 -1.92
CA ALA A 173 -4.37 14.68 -2.09
C ALA A 173 -4.37 15.28 -3.51
N LEU A 174 -4.60 14.46 -4.55
CA LEU A 174 -4.79 14.95 -5.92
C LEU A 174 -6.03 15.85 -6.08
N HIS A 175 -7.09 15.60 -5.30
CA HIS A 175 -8.33 16.38 -5.34
C HIS A 175 -8.20 17.69 -4.56
N ASP A 176 -7.61 17.62 -3.36
CA ASP A 176 -7.57 18.71 -2.38
C ASP A 176 -6.48 19.75 -2.69
N GLY A 177 -5.53 19.46 -3.59
CA GLY A 177 -4.57 20.42 -4.14
C GLY A 177 -5.20 21.66 -4.84
N ALA A 178 -6.53 21.83 -4.78
CA ALA A 178 -7.28 22.97 -5.28
C ALA A 178 -8.01 23.80 -4.18
N ALA A 179 -8.11 23.36 -2.91
CA ALA A 179 -8.84 24.11 -1.88
C ALA A 179 -8.37 23.81 -0.44
N ASN A 180 -7.95 24.86 0.29
CA ASN A 180 -7.57 24.86 1.72
C ASN A 180 -6.71 23.66 2.20
N GLU A 181 -5.44 23.69 1.80
CA GLU A 181 -4.44 22.63 2.04
C GLU A 181 -4.18 22.31 3.52
N LEU A 182 -4.44 23.24 4.45
CA LEU A 182 -4.05 23.12 5.86
C LEU A 182 -4.95 22.19 6.69
N ASP A 183 -6.27 22.45 6.71
CA ASP A 183 -7.24 21.64 7.45
C ASP A 183 -7.38 20.24 6.84
N ALA A 184 -7.28 20.16 5.51
CA ALA A 184 -7.28 18.90 4.79
C ALA A 184 -6.08 18.02 5.21
N CYS A 185 -4.87 18.58 5.28
CA CYS A 185 -3.67 17.84 5.68
C CYS A 185 -3.75 17.32 7.13
N VAL A 186 -4.22 18.16 8.08
CA VAL A 186 -4.34 17.79 9.50
C VAL A 186 -5.39 16.70 9.73
N LEU A 187 -6.56 16.82 9.10
CA LEU A 187 -7.61 15.79 9.23
C LEU A 187 -7.22 14.47 8.55
N ASP A 188 -6.42 14.55 7.47
CA ASP A 188 -6.02 13.38 6.69
C ASP A 188 -5.00 12.49 7.44
N TRP A 189 -4.01 13.06 8.13
CA TRP A 189 -3.04 12.24 8.88
C TRP A 189 -3.66 11.55 10.09
N LYS A 190 -4.57 12.22 10.83
CA LYS A 190 -5.26 11.61 11.99
C LYS A 190 -6.13 10.44 11.54
N PHE A 191 -6.89 10.66 10.46
CA PHE A 191 -7.69 9.61 9.85
C PHE A 191 -6.80 8.43 9.42
N ARG A 192 -5.71 8.71 8.71
CA ARG A 192 -4.76 7.69 8.26
C ARG A 192 -4.14 6.92 9.42
N GLY A 193 -3.69 7.59 10.48
CA GLY A 193 -3.12 6.95 11.68
C GLY A 193 -4.11 6.00 12.35
N ARG A 194 -5.36 6.44 12.52
CA ARG A 194 -6.44 5.62 13.06
C ARG A 194 -6.73 4.38 12.20
N GLU A 195 -6.85 4.56 10.88
CA GLU A 195 -7.14 3.44 9.97
C GLU A 195 -5.97 2.45 9.87
N LEU A 196 -4.73 2.94 9.85
CA LEU A 196 -3.54 2.07 9.92
C LEU A 196 -3.51 1.28 11.24
N SER A 197 -3.77 1.94 12.38
CA SER A 197 -3.87 1.24 13.68
C SER A 197 -4.92 0.13 13.65
N ARG A 198 -6.11 0.39 13.09
CA ARG A 198 -7.16 -0.63 12.91
C ARG A 198 -6.71 -1.82 12.07
N ILE A 199 -5.96 -1.57 10.99
CA ILE A 199 -5.41 -2.63 10.15
C ILE A 199 -4.33 -3.42 10.92
N ILE A 200 -3.41 -2.73 11.58
CA ILE A 200 -2.28 -3.31 12.31
C ILE A 200 -2.73 -4.14 13.52
N HIS A 201 -3.87 -3.83 14.15
CA HIS A 201 -4.44 -4.67 15.21
C HIS A 201 -4.77 -6.10 14.76
N HIS A 202 -4.87 -6.37 13.46
CA HIS A 202 -5.06 -7.70 12.91
C HIS A 202 -3.74 -8.38 12.52
N TRP A 203 -2.61 -7.69 12.68
CA TRP A 203 -1.30 -8.16 12.24
C TRP A 203 -0.55 -8.80 13.41
N GLU A 204 -0.37 -10.11 13.34
CA GLU A 204 0.37 -10.85 14.36
C GLU A 204 1.84 -10.38 14.44
N PRO A 205 2.31 -9.86 15.59
CA PRO A 205 3.61 -9.21 15.70
C PRO A 205 4.80 -10.03 15.24
N ASP A 206 4.79 -11.34 15.46
CA ASP A 206 5.90 -12.25 15.12
C ASP A 206 6.07 -12.45 13.60
N TYR A 207 5.04 -12.10 12.82
CA TYR A 207 5.05 -12.27 11.37
C TYR A 207 5.13 -10.94 10.61
N ILE A 208 5.18 -9.79 11.31
CA ILE A 208 5.33 -8.46 10.69
C ILE A 208 6.56 -8.42 9.81
N SER A 209 7.71 -8.81 10.35
CA SER A 209 9.01 -8.78 9.64
C SER A 209 9.07 -9.69 8.41
N LEU A 210 8.15 -10.65 8.28
CA LEU A 210 8.06 -11.56 7.13
C LEU A 210 7.21 -11.00 5.97
N CYS A 211 6.62 -9.82 6.11
CA CYS A 211 5.86 -9.18 5.05
C CYS A 211 6.76 -8.54 3.99
N GLN A 212 6.15 -8.16 2.87
CA GLN A 212 6.77 -7.46 1.77
C GLN A 212 7.38 -6.12 2.25
N PRO A 213 8.71 -5.90 2.15
CA PRO A 213 9.38 -4.80 2.85
C PRO A 213 8.96 -3.40 2.37
N PHE A 214 8.47 -3.25 1.14
CA PHE A 214 8.04 -1.95 0.60
C PHE A 214 6.71 -1.48 1.20
N VAL A 215 5.94 -2.37 1.85
CA VAL A 215 4.77 -1.99 2.67
C VAL A 215 5.20 -1.08 3.81
N ALA A 216 6.42 -1.22 4.34
CA ALA A 216 6.92 -0.40 5.44
C ALA A 216 6.95 1.10 5.10
N CYS A 217 7.15 1.48 3.84
CA CYS A 217 7.10 2.88 3.42
C CYS A 217 5.71 3.51 3.62
N GLN A 218 4.66 2.68 3.65
CA GLN A 218 3.29 3.10 3.92
C GLN A 218 2.98 3.22 5.41
N LEU A 219 3.94 2.89 6.28
CA LEU A 219 3.80 2.97 7.74
C LEU A 219 4.50 4.19 8.33
N VAL A 220 5.24 4.95 7.52
CA VAL A 220 5.89 6.18 7.99
C VAL A 220 4.80 7.15 8.47
N PRO A 221 4.89 7.65 9.71
CA PRO A 221 3.94 8.63 10.21
C PRO A 221 4.01 9.91 9.38
N THR A 222 2.84 10.43 9.01
CA THR A 222 2.72 11.69 8.28
C THR A 222 2.64 12.84 9.28
N TYR A 223 3.67 13.68 9.35
CA TYR A 223 3.73 14.81 10.28
C TYR A 223 3.20 16.09 9.59
N PRO A 224 2.10 16.68 10.08
CA PRO A 224 1.48 17.85 9.45
C PRO A 224 2.34 19.13 9.49
N ARG A 225 3.29 19.23 10.44
CA ARG A 225 4.04 20.48 10.73
C ARG A 225 5.23 20.77 9.81
N LEU A 226 5.54 19.90 8.83
CA LEU A 226 6.62 20.14 7.85
C LEU A 226 6.11 20.39 6.43
N SER A 227 4.78 20.40 6.22
CA SER A 227 4.22 20.94 4.98
C SER A 227 4.42 22.46 4.95
N ARG A 228 4.52 23.06 3.75
CA ARG A 228 4.77 24.52 3.55
C ARG A 228 3.79 25.44 4.30
N SER A 229 2.70 24.89 4.82
CA SER A 229 1.61 25.59 5.51
C SER A 229 1.77 25.63 7.06
N ALA A 230 2.93 25.18 7.58
CA ALA A 230 3.25 25.03 9.00
C ALA A 230 3.19 26.30 9.89
N ARG A 231 3.12 27.50 9.31
CA ARG A 231 3.14 28.75 10.08
C ARG A 231 1.86 29.01 10.91
N THR A 232 0.77 28.31 10.61
CA THR A 232 -0.54 28.55 11.25
C THR A 232 -0.93 27.46 12.28
N ILE A 233 -0.33 26.26 12.21
CA ILE A 233 -0.58 25.13 13.14
C ILE A 233 -0.06 25.42 14.55
N ALA A 234 0.98 26.26 14.67
CA ALA A 234 1.62 26.55 15.96
C ALA A 234 0.68 27.15 17.01
N ASN A 235 -0.44 27.75 16.61
CA ASN A 235 -1.33 28.47 17.52
C ASN A 235 -2.58 27.68 17.95
N SER A 236 -2.82 26.47 17.42
CA SER A 236 -4.03 25.68 17.72
C SER A 236 -3.76 24.27 18.26
N ALA A 237 -2.49 23.94 18.53
CA ALA A 237 -2.03 22.59 18.76
C ALA A 237 -1.36 22.43 20.13
N ASP A 238 -2.00 22.97 21.16
CA ASP A 238 -1.64 22.77 22.57
C ASP A 238 -2.08 21.40 23.11
N ASP A 239 -2.92 20.63 22.41
CA ASP A 239 -3.24 19.26 22.80
C ASP A 239 -3.22 18.32 21.58
N LEU A 240 -2.16 17.53 21.42
CA LEU A 240 -2.29 16.26 20.71
C LEU A 240 -3.18 15.36 21.57
N ASP A 241 -4.24 14.80 20.98
CA ASP A 241 -5.06 13.81 21.68
C ASP A 241 -4.16 12.62 22.06
N PRO A 242 -4.20 12.09 23.30
CA PRO A 242 -3.48 10.88 23.67
C PRO A 242 -3.69 9.70 22.70
N ALA A 243 -4.84 9.66 22.01
CA ALA A 243 -5.08 8.70 20.94
C ALA A 243 -4.13 8.87 19.74
N ASP A 244 -3.78 10.10 19.37
CA ASP A 244 -2.90 10.40 18.26
C ASP A 244 -1.46 9.93 18.53
N GLU A 245 -0.97 10.10 19.77
CA GLU A 245 0.32 9.56 20.22
C GLU A 245 0.32 8.03 20.16
N SER A 246 -0.77 7.39 20.60
CA SER A 246 -0.90 5.94 20.55
C SER A 246 -0.84 5.36 19.13
N TYR A 247 -1.37 6.09 18.12
CA TYR A 247 -1.25 5.67 16.73
C TYR A 247 0.19 5.74 16.23
N GLN A 248 0.95 6.75 16.64
CA GLN A 248 2.36 6.87 16.30
C GLN A 248 3.16 5.71 16.91
N ASP A 249 2.93 5.38 18.18
CA ASP A 249 3.61 4.27 18.84
C ASP A 249 3.40 2.94 18.10
N ILE A 250 2.16 2.66 17.67
CA ILE A 250 1.85 1.46 16.88
C ILE A 250 2.66 1.44 15.57
N LEU A 251 2.74 2.56 14.85
CA LEU A 251 3.50 2.64 13.60
C LEU A 251 5.01 2.47 13.85
N MET A 252 5.55 3.11 14.88
CA MET A 252 6.96 3.02 15.26
C MET A 252 7.34 1.59 15.67
N LEU A 253 6.52 0.93 16.49
CA LEU A 253 6.74 -0.46 16.88
C LEU A 253 6.63 -1.41 15.67
N THR A 254 5.72 -1.14 14.74
CA THR A 254 5.61 -1.93 13.50
C THR A 254 6.86 -1.77 12.62
N LEU A 255 7.40 -0.54 12.50
CA LEU A 255 8.66 -0.29 11.80
C LEU A 255 9.85 -0.94 12.51
N ALA A 256 9.87 -0.96 13.84
CA ALA A 256 10.90 -1.65 14.62
C ALA A 256 10.87 -3.17 14.35
N ARG A 257 9.69 -3.78 14.27
CA ARG A 257 9.55 -5.18 13.84
C ARG A 257 10.08 -5.41 12.43
N GLN A 258 9.79 -4.52 11.47
CA GLN A 258 10.38 -4.61 10.13
C GLN A 258 11.91 -4.51 10.14
N ALA A 259 12.47 -3.68 11.03
CA ALA A 259 13.90 -3.47 11.16
C ALA A 259 14.68 -4.70 11.67
N GLU A 260 14.01 -5.69 12.26
CA GLU A 260 14.63 -6.95 12.71
C GLU A 260 15.21 -7.76 11.53
N VAL A 261 14.58 -7.68 10.35
CA VAL A 261 14.96 -8.46 9.16
C VAL A 261 15.41 -7.54 8.03
N TRP A 262 14.71 -6.41 7.83
CA TRP A 262 14.92 -5.55 6.67
C TRP A 262 15.63 -4.25 7.06
N LYS A 263 16.79 -3.99 6.46
CA LYS A 263 17.51 -2.71 6.61
C LYS A 263 16.65 -1.50 6.23
N LEU A 264 15.71 -1.67 5.31
CA LEU A 264 14.73 -0.63 4.97
C LEU A 264 13.90 -0.22 6.20
N GLY A 265 13.47 -1.17 7.03
CA GLY A 265 12.77 -0.88 8.29
C GLY A 265 13.62 -0.01 9.22
N SER A 266 14.91 -0.30 9.38
CA SER A 266 15.82 0.50 10.20
C SER A 266 15.98 1.93 9.68
N VAL A 267 16.03 2.10 8.35
CA VAL A 267 16.11 3.44 7.72
C VAL A 267 14.83 4.22 7.99
N LEU A 268 13.66 3.62 7.74
CA LEU A 268 12.36 4.29 7.93
C LEU A 268 12.07 4.62 9.40
N LEU A 269 12.47 3.73 10.32
CA LEU A 269 12.37 3.98 11.76
C LEU A 269 13.19 5.21 12.15
N ARG A 270 14.46 5.25 11.74
CA ARG A 270 15.35 6.38 12.04
C ARG A 270 14.85 7.69 11.44
N GLU A 271 14.38 7.68 10.20
CA GLU A 271 13.76 8.84 9.57
C GLU A 271 12.55 9.33 10.40
N SER A 272 11.71 8.40 10.86
CA SER A 272 10.54 8.72 11.69
C SER A 272 10.92 9.32 13.05
N GLU A 273 11.94 8.78 13.72
CA GLU A 273 12.50 9.32 14.97
C GLU A 273 13.08 10.73 14.80
N LEU A 274 13.77 10.97 13.69
CA LEU A 274 14.31 12.29 13.35
C LEU A 274 13.17 13.30 13.16
N PHE A 275 12.10 12.91 12.47
CA PHE A 275 10.93 13.78 12.30
C PHE A 275 10.27 14.15 13.63
N ILE A 276 10.08 13.19 14.55
CA ILE A 276 9.56 13.45 15.90
C ILE A 276 10.46 14.44 16.64
N THR A 277 11.76 14.20 16.61
CA THR A 277 12.75 15.05 17.30
C THR A 277 12.72 16.48 16.75
N LEU A 278 12.69 16.63 15.42
CA LEU A 278 12.59 17.94 14.76
C LEU A 278 11.29 18.66 15.13
N GLU A 279 10.16 17.95 15.20
CA GLU A 279 8.90 18.54 15.63
C GLU A 279 8.96 19.05 17.07
N GLN A 280 9.49 18.23 17.99
CA GLN A 280 9.66 18.59 19.41
C GLN A 280 10.62 19.78 19.58
N SER A 281 11.73 19.81 18.84
CA SER A 281 12.65 20.95 18.84
C SER A 281 12.00 22.22 18.28
N GLY A 282 11.19 22.08 17.22
CA GLY A 282 10.42 23.19 16.65
C GLY A 282 9.44 23.80 17.65
N ARG A 283 8.72 22.97 18.44
CA ARG A 283 7.83 23.43 19.52
C ARG A 283 8.57 24.25 20.57
N LYS A 284 9.69 23.73 21.08
CA LYS A 284 10.51 24.44 22.10
C LYS A 284 10.96 25.82 21.62
N LEU A 285 11.32 25.94 20.33
CA LEU A 285 11.73 27.21 19.74
C LEU A 285 10.57 28.20 19.61
N THR A 286 9.37 27.75 19.21
CA THR A 286 8.19 28.63 19.14
C THR A 286 7.78 29.13 20.52
N ASP A 287 7.83 28.27 21.54
CA ASP A 287 7.43 28.63 22.91
C ASP A 287 8.40 29.67 23.49
N THR A 288 9.69 29.54 23.22
CA THR A 288 10.73 30.48 23.67
C THR A 288 10.65 31.85 22.98
N LEU A 289 10.12 31.92 21.75
CA LEU A 289 9.97 33.18 21.00
C LEU A 289 8.67 33.94 21.31
N LEU A 290 7.71 33.29 21.98
CA LEU A 290 6.41 33.85 22.35
C LEU A 290 6.33 34.29 23.83
N THR A 291 7.37 34.03 24.63
CA THR A 291 7.59 34.54 25.99
C THR A 291 8.54 35.73 26.02
#